data_AF-A0A3D4QT38-F1
#
_entry.id   AF-A0A3D4QT38-F1
#
_cell.length_a   1.000
_cell.length_b   1.000
_cell.length_c   1.000
_cell.angle_alpha   90.00
_cell.angle_beta   90.00
_cell.angle_gamma   90.00
#
_symmetry.space_group_name_H-M   'P 1'
#
loop_
_entity.id
_entity.type
_entity.pdbx_description
1 polymer ?
#
loop_
_entity_poly.entity_id
_entity_poly.type
_entity_poly.pdbx_seq_one_letter_code
_entity_poly.pdbx_strand_id
1 'polypeptide(L)'
;MKNQPQMGETLEDMVLSNFGSKRMENRIRFTGKVTPILTSHLGTASWSSMTMMMSTAAIVALSNFRQTDVVVDTFTVYFVGPLELGDILEIDVEPIEESRMYNKVEVSVYRE
;
A
#
# COMPACT_ATOMS: atom_id res chain seq x y z
N MET A 1 7.00 -6.40 -14.85
CA MET A 1 6.18 -7.51 -15.37
C MET A 1 5.82 -7.26 -16.83
N LYS A 2 6.12 -8.22 -17.73
CA LYS A 2 5.90 -8.09 -19.19
C LYS A 2 4.45 -8.42 -19.56
N ASN A 3 3.84 -7.49 -20.29
CA ASN A 3 2.54 -7.47 -20.97
C ASN A 3 2.01 -8.84 -21.45
N GLN A 4 1.13 -9.45 -20.65
CA GLN A 4 0.22 -10.48 -21.13
C GLN A 4 -1.08 -9.80 -21.59
N PRO A 5 -1.56 -10.03 -22.82
CA PRO A 5 -2.66 -9.27 -23.44
C PRO A 5 -4.05 -9.49 -22.80
N GLN A 6 -4.11 -10.15 -21.63
CA GLN A 6 -5.34 -10.40 -20.87
C GLN A 6 -5.25 -9.93 -19.41
N MET A 7 -4.23 -9.13 -19.04
CA MET A 7 -4.20 -8.54 -17.69
C MET A 7 -5.25 -7.45 -17.60
N GLY A 8 -6.44 -7.82 -17.14
CA GLY A 8 -7.38 -6.88 -16.56
C GLY A 8 -6.80 -6.23 -15.30
N GLU A 9 -7.48 -5.19 -14.83
CA GLU A 9 -7.15 -4.54 -13.56
C GLU A 9 -7.11 -5.57 -12.42
N THR A 10 -6.00 -5.61 -11.69
CA THR A 10 -5.83 -6.50 -10.54
C THR A 10 -6.49 -5.89 -9.30
N LEU A 11 -6.67 -6.70 -8.24
CA LEU A 11 -7.15 -6.17 -6.95
C LEU A 11 -6.17 -5.16 -6.37
N GLU A 12 -4.88 -5.39 -6.58
CA GLU A 12 -3.78 -4.51 -6.25
C GLU A 12 -3.89 -3.15 -6.97
N ASP A 13 -4.20 -3.17 -8.27
CA ASP A 13 -4.45 -1.95 -9.04
C ASP A 13 -5.69 -1.21 -8.52
N MET A 14 -6.79 -1.94 -8.29
CA MET A 14 -8.05 -1.35 -7.83
C MET A 14 -7.91 -0.64 -6.47
N VAL A 15 -7.16 -1.20 -5.51
CA VAL A 15 -7.01 -0.58 -4.18
C VAL A 15 -6.11 0.65 -4.18
N LEU A 16 -5.17 0.76 -5.12
CA LEU A 16 -4.31 1.93 -5.27
C LEU A 16 -4.83 2.95 -6.31
N SER A 17 -5.86 2.60 -7.08
CA SER A 17 -6.43 3.43 -8.17
C SER A 17 -6.74 4.89 -7.76
N ASN A 18 -7.11 5.11 -6.50
CA ASN A 18 -7.49 6.42 -5.96
C ASN A 18 -6.38 7.07 -5.10
N PHE A 19 -5.16 6.54 -5.15
CA PHE A 19 -4.01 7.02 -4.39
C PHE A 19 -2.96 7.62 -5.32
N GLY A 20 -2.69 8.92 -5.15
CA GLY A 20 -1.51 9.55 -5.74
C GLY A 20 -0.26 9.18 -4.96
N SER A 21 0.90 9.13 -5.61
CA SER A 21 2.18 8.89 -4.92
C SER A 21 3.16 10.05 -5.12
N LYS A 22 3.96 10.33 -4.10
CA LYS A 22 5.03 11.33 -4.12
C LYS A 22 6.27 10.76 -3.46
N ARG A 23 7.40 10.82 -4.17
CA ARG A 23 8.70 10.51 -3.58
C ARG A 23 9.13 11.66 -2.67
N MET A 24 9.46 11.32 -1.43
CA MET A 24 10.13 12.18 -0.46
C MET A 24 11.58 11.71 -0.33
N GLU A 25 12.37 12.30 0.59
CA GLU A 25 13.80 11.96 0.72
C GLU A 25 14.02 10.46 0.95
N ASN A 26 13.47 9.89 2.04
CA ASN A 26 13.68 8.50 2.43
C ASN A 26 12.41 7.63 2.37
N ARG A 27 11.31 8.16 1.83
CA ARG A 27 10.03 7.44 1.77
C ARG A 27 9.25 7.78 0.51
N ILE A 28 8.30 6.90 0.18
CA ILE A 28 7.25 7.21 -0.79
C ILE A 28 5.96 7.38 0.00
N ARG A 29 5.31 8.53 -0.17
CA ARG A 29 4.01 8.81 0.41
C ARG A 29 2.94 8.57 -0.62
N PHE A 30 1.93 7.78 -0.28
CA PHE A 30 0.69 7.68 -1.03
C PHE A 30 -0.39 8.49 -0.31
N THR A 31 -1.17 9.26 -1.05
CA THR A 31 -2.30 10.03 -0.51
C THR A 31 -3.55 9.70 -1.29
N GLY A 32 -4.62 9.36 -0.59
CA GLY A 32 -5.87 8.96 -1.24
C GLY A 32 -7.01 8.83 -0.25
N LYS A 33 -8.20 8.60 -0.79
CA LYS A 33 -9.44 8.53 -0.01
C LYS A 33 -9.83 7.08 0.27
N VAL A 34 -10.41 6.81 1.44
CA VAL A 34 -11.12 5.56 1.70
C VAL A 34 -12.34 5.48 0.78
N THR A 35 -12.31 4.56 -0.19
CA THR A 35 -13.38 4.28 -1.14
C THR A 35 -14.17 3.02 -0.74
N PRO A 36 -15.35 2.75 -1.32
CA PRO A 36 -16.18 1.61 -0.93
C PRO A 36 -15.47 0.25 -1.04
N ILE A 37 -14.55 0.08 -2.00
CA ILE A 37 -13.77 -1.16 -2.16
C ILE A 37 -12.88 -1.47 -0.94
N LEU A 38 -12.56 -0.45 -0.15
CA LEU A 38 -11.76 -0.57 1.06
C LEU A 38 -12.61 -0.82 2.31
N THR A 39 -13.93 -0.66 2.21
CA THR A 39 -14.84 -0.76 3.35
C THR A 39 -15.36 -2.18 3.56
N SER A 40 -15.68 -2.49 4.81
CA SER A 40 -16.40 -3.69 5.22
C SER A 40 -17.90 -3.44 5.26
N HIS A 41 -18.68 -4.50 5.52
CA HIS A 41 -20.13 -4.41 5.73
C HIS A 41 -20.52 -3.57 6.95
N LEU A 42 -19.57 -3.21 7.82
CA LEU A 42 -19.78 -2.35 8.98
C LEU A 42 -19.64 -0.85 8.65
N GLY A 43 -19.35 -0.49 7.40
CA GLY A 43 -19.18 0.91 6.97
C GLY A 43 -17.82 1.52 7.29
N THR A 44 -16.93 0.78 7.97
CA THR A 44 -15.54 1.15 8.22
C THR A 44 -14.60 0.39 7.30
N ALA A 45 -13.38 0.88 7.11
CA ALA A 45 -12.33 0.20 6.37
C ALA A 45 -12.17 -1.25 6.85
N SER A 46 -12.13 -2.20 5.91
CA SER A 46 -11.89 -3.60 6.17
C SER A 46 -10.41 -3.80 6.50
N TRP A 47 -10.13 -4.53 7.59
CA TRP A 47 -8.76 -4.90 7.95
C TRP A 47 -8.05 -5.65 6.82
N SER A 48 -8.76 -6.49 6.06
CA SER A 48 -8.19 -7.24 4.93
C SER A 48 -7.82 -6.32 3.77
N SER A 49 -8.71 -5.39 3.42
CA SER A 49 -8.48 -4.41 2.35
C SER A 49 -7.33 -3.47 2.71
N MET A 50 -7.24 -3.04 3.97
CA MET A 50 -6.12 -2.23 4.47
C MET A 50 -4.81 -3.01 4.46
N THR A 51 -4.81 -4.29 4.86
CA THR A 51 -3.61 -5.15 4.78
C THR A 51 -3.13 -5.26 3.35
N MET A 52 -4.04 -5.50 2.40
CA MET A 52 -3.72 -5.56 0.97
C MET A 52 -3.21 -4.22 0.44
N MET A 53 -3.85 -3.12 0.78
CA MET A 53 -3.40 -1.78 0.40
C MET A 53 -1.97 -1.51 0.89
N MET A 54 -1.69 -1.79 2.17
CA MET A 54 -0.38 -1.54 2.76
C MET A 54 0.71 -2.41 2.12
N SER A 55 0.44 -3.70 1.89
CA SER A 55 1.41 -4.58 1.23
C SER A 55 1.63 -4.20 -0.24
N THR A 56 0.57 -3.85 -0.97
CA THR A 56 0.67 -3.38 -2.36
C THR A 56 1.43 -2.06 -2.45
N ALA A 57 1.14 -1.09 -1.58
CA ALA A 57 1.88 0.17 -1.51
C ALA A 57 3.38 -0.07 -1.25
N ALA A 58 3.71 -1.03 -0.37
CA ALA A 58 5.10 -1.42 -0.11
C ALA A 58 5.80 -2.02 -1.33
N ILE A 59 5.14 -2.95 -2.03
CA ILE A 59 5.67 -3.58 -3.26
C ILE A 59 5.91 -2.52 -4.34
N VAL A 60 4.90 -1.66 -4.59
CA VAL A 60 4.98 -0.57 -5.56
C VAL A 60 6.11 0.39 -5.19
N ALA A 61 6.21 0.83 -3.94
CA ALA A 61 7.28 1.71 -3.50
C ALA A 61 8.67 1.09 -3.67
N LEU A 62 8.87 -0.17 -3.25
CA LEU A 62 10.15 -0.87 -3.40
C LEU A 62 10.57 -1.03 -4.87
N SER A 63 9.62 -1.34 -5.76
CA SER A 63 9.90 -1.39 -7.20
C SER A 63 10.34 -0.04 -7.78
N ASN A 64 9.83 1.08 -7.24
CA ASN A 64 10.26 2.43 -7.60
C ASN A 64 11.68 2.76 -7.07
N PHE A 65 12.08 2.19 -5.94
CA PHE A 65 13.43 2.38 -5.40
C PHE A 65 14.50 1.59 -6.16
N ARG A 66 14.23 0.32 -6.52
CA ARG A 66 15.28 -0.59 -7.04
C ARG A 66 15.02 -1.24 -8.40
N GLN A 67 13.85 -1.04 -9.03
CA GLN A 67 13.46 -1.76 -10.26
C GLN A 67 13.66 -3.29 -10.17
N THR A 68 13.43 -3.86 -8.99
CA THR A 68 13.54 -5.31 -8.75
C THR A 68 12.16 -5.88 -8.44
N ASP A 69 11.89 -7.08 -8.95
CA ASP A 69 10.72 -7.86 -8.54
C ASP A 69 10.88 -8.27 -7.07
N VAL A 70 9.90 -7.92 -6.23
CA VAL A 70 9.88 -8.22 -4.80
C VAL A 70 8.64 -9.05 -4.45
N VAL A 71 8.77 -9.89 -3.43
CA VAL A 71 7.65 -10.66 -2.86
C VAL A 71 7.61 -10.44 -1.36
N VAL A 72 6.42 -10.44 -0.78
CA VAL A 72 6.24 -10.34 0.67
C VAL A 72 6.58 -11.69 1.29
N ASP A 73 7.55 -11.70 2.19
CA ASP A 73 7.90 -12.86 3.01
C ASP A 73 7.13 -12.86 4.33
N THR A 74 7.25 -11.78 5.11
CA THR A 74 6.53 -11.58 6.38
C THR A 74 5.88 -10.20 6.41
N PHE A 75 4.64 -10.11 6.89
CA PHE A 75 3.93 -8.86 7.08
C PHE A 75 3.24 -8.83 8.45
N THR A 76 3.55 -7.83 9.26
CA THR A 76 2.93 -7.63 10.58
C THR A 76 2.25 -6.28 10.60
N VAL A 77 0.97 -6.26 10.96
CA VAL A 77 0.13 -5.06 10.95
C VAL A 77 -0.53 -4.87 12.30
N TYR A 78 -0.61 -3.61 12.73
CA TYR A 78 -1.30 -3.20 13.95
C TYR A 78 -2.37 -2.18 13.59
N PHE A 79 -3.64 -2.49 13.88
CA PHE A 79 -4.76 -1.58 13.66
C PHE A 79 -5.04 -0.82 14.95
N VAL A 80 -4.83 0.50 14.92
CA VAL A 80 -4.94 1.39 16.08
C VAL A 80 -6.29 2.08 16.19
N GLY A 81 -7.07 2.14 15.12
CA GLY A 81 -8.41 2.74 15.11
C GLY A 81 -9.18 2.49 13.82
N PRO A 82 -10.51 2.70 13.82
CA PRO A 82 -11.33 2.59 12.62
C PRO A 82 -11.10 3.76 11.66
N LEU A 83 -11.22 3.48 10.36
CA LEU A 83 -11.23 4.46 9.28
C LEU A 83 -12.59 4.42 8.60
N GLU A 84 -13.16 5.58 8.29
CA GLU A 84 -14.49 5.69 7.71
C GLU A 84 -14.44 5.97 6.21
N LEU A 85 -15.52 5.62 5.49
CA LEU A 85 -15.69 6.02 4.10
C LEU A 85 -15.64 7.55 4.01
N GLY A 86 -14.68 8.10 3.29
CA GLY A 86 -14.48 9.55 3.33
C GLY A 86 -13.08 9.96 3.70
N ASP A 87 -12.49 9.23 4.63
CA ASP A 87 -11.23 9.61 5.27
C ASP A 87 -10.11 9.74 4.24
N ILE A 88 -9.30 10.80 4.37
CA ILE A 88 -8.09 10.97 3.61
C ILE A 88 -6.96 10.29 4.37
N LEU A 89 -6.26 9.39 3.68
CA LEU A 89 -5.17 8.63 4.23
C LEU A 89 -3.85 9.12 3.63
N GLU A 90 -2.84 9.25 4.48
CA GLU A 90 -1.45 9.32 4.09
C GLU A 90 -0.76 8.00 4.45
N ILE A 91 -0.18 7.33 3.46
CA ILE A 91 0.52 6.05 3.63
C ILE A 91 1.99 6.28 3.33
N ASP A 92 2.81 6.27 4.37
CA ASP A 92 4.24 6.39 4.25
C ASP A 92 4.88 5.01 4.15
N VAL A 93 5.67 4.81 3.10
CA VAL A 93 6.48 3.61 2.91
C VAL A 93 7.96 3.98 2.99
N GLU A 94 8.62 3.51 4.04
CA GLU A 94 10.02 3.83 4.35
C GLU A 94 10.86 2.55 4.44
N PRO A 95 11.85 2.35 3.55
CA PRO A 95 12.83 1.28 3.71
C PRO A 95 13.64 1.51 4.99
N ILE A 96 13.64 0.53 5.89
CA ILE A 96 14.39 0.58 7.16
C ILE A 96 15.66 -0.28 7.12
N GLU A 97 15.65 -1.33 6.30
CA GLU A 97 16.84 -2.14 6.06
C GLU A 97 16.87 -2.60 4.61
N GLU A 98 18.04 -2.47 4.00
CA GLU A 98 18.25 -2.78 2.60
C GLU A 98 19.40 -3.77 2.47
N SER A 99 19.10 -4.96 1.94
CA SER A 99 20.12 -5.95 1.62
C SER A 99 19.86 -6.56 0.23
N ARG A 100 20.80 -7.39 -0.23
CA ARG A 100 20.66 -8.11 -1.50
C ARG A 100 19.58 -9.20 -1.44
N MET A 101 19.30 -9.75 -0.26
CA MET A 101 18.41 -10.91 -0.09
C MET A 101 17.03 -10.52 0.46
N TYR A 102 16.96 -9.57 1.38
CA TYR A 102 15.72 -9.07 1.97
C TYR A 102 15.74 -7.55 2.11
N ASN A 103 14.57 -6.93 1.99
CA ASN A 103 14.36 -5.53 2.32
C ASN A 103 13.31 -5.50 3.43
N LYS A 104 13.59 -4.74 4.48
CA LYS A 104 12.64 -4.49 5.54
C LYS A 104 12.09 -3.09 5.36
N VAL A 105 10.77 -2.98 5.40
CA VAL A 105 10.05 -1.73 5.13
C VAL A 105 9.10 -1.48 6.28
N GLU A 106 9.05 -0.23 6.71
CA GLU A 106 8.01 0.25 7.60
C GLU A 106 6.91 0.91 6.76
N VAL A 107 5.66 0.52 7.03
CA VAL A 107 4.47 1.13 6.40
C VAL A 107 3.64 1.74 7.51
N SER A 108 3.44 3.06 7.44
CA SER A 108 2.67 3.82 8.42
C SER A 108 1.49 4.50 7.74
N VAL A 109 0.29 4.36 8.31
CA VAL A 109 -0.95 4.96 7.79
C VAL A 109 -1.44 6.00 8.78
N TYR A 110 -1.67 7.21 8.28
CA TYR A 110 -2.20 8.33 9.03
C TYR A 110 -3.52 8.77 8.40
N ARG A 111 -4.44 9.22 9.23
CA ARG A 111 -5.60 9.99 8.77
C ARG A 111 -5.23 11.47 8.85
N GLU A 112 -5.47 12.20 7.78
CA GLU A 112 -5.33 13.67 7.76
C GLU A 112 -6.33 14.35 8.71
#